data_AF-A0A956G0Z9-F1
#
_entry.id   AF-A0A956G0Z9-F1
#
_cell.length_a   1.000
_cell.length_b   1.000
_cell.length_c   1.000
_cell.angle_alpha   90.00
_cell.angle_beta   90.00
_cell.angle_gamma   90.00
#
_symmetry.space_group_name_H-M   'P 1'
#
loop_
_entity.id
_entity.type
_entity.pdbx_description
1 polymer ?
#
loop_
_entity_poly.entity_id
_entity_poly.type
_entity_poly.pdbx_seq_one_letter_code
_entity_poly.pdbx_strand_id
1 'polypeptide(L)'
;MRPSTSEHRAPRRFHHTLAALLAAAALLALPALLASCSDSSGGKPDSTATSDANGGKDGSGSKDVGAGDGPAADQPAGADGPVADRGADSIASGDGATDTCRQASQRCGGDNGKCCSGLTCCTGVPVPAGQEYCAAICPKSDRNIKYNVRAVDEDKLLRQLMSLPISSWTYNNEPSRIRHIGPMAQDFKKVFGVGGDDDRFIAPVDADGVSLLAIKAIYRRLQRLEKQAASTAAENRALRRLLARWLLDNRQSCTTH
;
A
#
# COMPACT_ATOMS: atom_id res chain seq x y z
N MET A 1 -17.66 -51.63 17.23
CA MET A 1 -18.71 -50.78 16.63
C MET A 1 -18.21 -49.32 16.62
N ARG A 2 -17.93 -48.77 15.43
CA ARG A 2 -17.86 -47.31 15.14
C ARG A 2 -19.29 -46.84 14.78
N PRO A 3 -19.71 -45.57 14.94
CA PRO A 3 -19.34 -44.39 14.09
C PRO A 3 -19.20 -43.08 14.92
N SER A 4 -18.95 -41.85 14.42
CA SER A 4 -18.44 -41.25 13.18
C SER A 4 -18.29 -39.73 13.48
N THR A 5 -17.15 -39.13 13.13
CA THR A 5 -16.94 -37.68 13.07
C THR A 5 -17.49 -37.13 11.75
N SER A 6 -18.27 -36.04 11.78
CA SER A 6 -18.78 -35.33 10.60
C SER A 6 -18.04 -34.00 10.46
N GLU A 7 -17.06 -33.95 9.55
CA GLU A 7 -16.49 -32.72 9.02
C GLU A 7 -17.33 -32.23 7.84
N HIS A 8 -17.84 -31.00 7.92
CA HIS A 8 -18.47 -30.30 6.81
C HIS A 8 -17.41 -29.76 5.84
N ARG A 9 -17.24 -30.44 4.70
CA ARG A 9 -16.46 -29.97 3.55
C ARG A 9 -17.39 -29.37 2.50
N ALA A 10 -17.31 -28.06 2.29
CA ALA A 10 -18.04 -27.35 1.24
C ALA A 10 -17.58 -27.78 -0.18
N PRO A 11 -18.49 -27.85 -1.18
CA PRO A 11 -18.20 -28.48 -2.46
C PRO A 11 -17.47 -27.56 -3.46
N ARG A 12 -16.28 -28.01 -3.90
CA ARG A 12 -15.51 -27.52 -5.06
C ARG A 12 -16.18 -27.90 -6.40
N ARG A 13 -17.48 -27.66 -6.59
CA ARG A 13 -18.21 -28.12 -7.78
C ARG A 13 -18.44 -27.07 -8.88
N PHE A 14 -18.18 -25.79 -8.63
CA PHE A 14 -18.49 -24.72 -9.60
C PHE A 14 -17.36 -24.39 -10.59
N HIS A 15 -16.10 -24.69 -10.29
CA HIS A 15 -14.99 -24.40 -11.22
C HIS A 15 -14.74 -25.51 -12.24
N HIS A 16 -15.19 -26.73 -11.99
CA HIS A 16 -15.04 -27.84 -12.94
C HIS A 16 -16.08 -27.80 -14.07
N THR A 17 -17.25 -27.21 -13.84
CA THR A 17 -18.31 -27.12 -14.87
C THR A 17 -18.01 -26.09 -15.93
N LEU A 18 -17.41 -24.94 -15.58
CA LEU A 18 -17.06 -23.90 -16.55
C LEU A 18 -15.90 -24.32 -17.47
N ALA A 19 -14.90 -25.03 -16.93
CA ALA A 19 -13.80 -25.58 -17.71
C ALA A 19 -14.25 -26.71 -18.66
N ALA A 20 -15.22 -27.54 -18.22
CA ALA A 20 -15.79 -28.59 -19.06
C ALA A 20 -16.68 -28.04 -20.19
N LEU A 21 -17.42 -26.96 -19.94
CA LEU A 21 -18.25 -26.30 -20.96
C LEU A 21 -17.41 -25.60 -22.04
N LEU A 22 -16.28 -24.99 -21.67
CA LEU A 22 -15.34 -24.40 -22.63
C LEU A 22 -14.59 -25.46 -23.45
N ALA A 23 -14.25 -26.61 -22.86
CA ALA A 23 -13.66 -27.74 -23.58
C ALA A 23 -14.65 -28.38 -24.57
N ALA A 24 -15.93 -28.50 -24.20
CA ALA A 24 -16.98 -29.04 -25.08
C ALA A 24 -17.29 -28.11 -26.27
N ALA A 25 -17.24 -26.79 -26.08
CA ALA A 25 -17.43 -25.82 -27.18
C ALA A 25 -16.26 -25.86 -28.19
N ALA A 26 -15.04 -26.19 -27.76
CA ALA A 26 -13.90 -26.36 -28.65
C ALA A 26 -13.95 -27.68 -29.45
N LEU A 27 -14.62 -28.71 -28.94
CA LEU A 27 -14.76 -30.03 -29.59
C LEU A 27 -15.89 -30.09 -30.64
N LEU A 28 -16.91 -29.23 -30.53
CA LEU A 28 -18.02 -29.18 -31.50
C LEU A 28 -17.76 -28.30 -32.74
N ALA A 29 -16.64 -27.58 -32.77
CA ALA A 29 -16.18 -26.84 -33.96
C ALA A 29 -15.22 -27.65 -34.86
N LEU A 30 -14.99 -28.93 -34.56
CA LEU A 30 -13.91 -29.72 -35.16
C LEU A 30 -14.26 -30.64 -36.36
N PRO A 31 -15.51 -30.83 -36.84
CA PRO A 31 -15.74 -31.54 -38.10
C PRO A 31 -16.37 -30.63 -39.15
N ALA A 32 -15.68 -29.58 -39.58
CA ALA A 32 -16.06 -28.80 -40.76
C ALA A 32 -14.87 -28.37 -41.65
N LEU A 33 -13.66 -28.90 -41.39
CA LEU A 33 -12.46 -28.55 -42.16
C LEU A 33 -11.80 -29.74 -42.89
N LEU A 34 -12.45 -30.91 -42.94
CA LEU A 34 -11.93 -32.09 -43.64
C LEU A 34 -12.58 -32.38 -45.01
N ALA A 35 -13.34 -31.45 -45.57
CA ALA A 35 -13.86 -31.59 -46.92
C ALA A 35 -13.78 -30.27 -47.68
N SER A 36 -12.66 -30.05 -48.37
CA SER A 36 -12.63 -29.47 -49.72
C SER A 36 -11.17 -29.21 -50.13
N CYS A 37 -10.54 -30.22 -50.73
CA CYS A 37 -9.55 -29.93 -51.77
C CYS A 37 -10.37 -29.73 -53.05
N SER A 38 -10.81 -28.50 -53.31
CA SER A 38 -11.40 -28.13 -54.59
C SER A 38 -10.37 -27.35 -55.39
N ASP A 39 -9.98 -28.00 -56.47
CA ASP A 39 -9.15 -27.53 -57.58
C ASP A 39 -9.64 -26.18 -58.15
N SER A 40 -8.70 -25.29 -58.49
CA SER A 40 -8.98 -24.12 -59.33
C SER A 40 -7.69 -23.64 -59.99
N SER A 41 -7.38 -24.27 -61.12
CA SER A 41 -6.50 -23.75 -62.16
C SER A 41 -6.95 -22.41 -62.73
N GLY A 42 -6.00 -21.48 -62.92
CA GLY A 42 -5.94 -20.60 -64.09
C GLY A 42 -6.63 -19.23 -64.01
N GLY A 43 -5.81 -18.17 -64.06
CA GLY A 43 -6.28 -16.83 -64.47
C GLY A 43 -5.41 -15.66 -63.98
N LYS A 44 -4.42 -15.25 -64.78
CA LYS A 44 -3.83 -13.90 -64.76
C LYS A 44 -4.45 -13.10 -65.91
N PRO A 45 -4.85 -11.84 -65.74
CA PRO A 45 -4.10 -10.70 -66.30
C PRO A 45 -4.07 -9.47 -65.35
N ASP A 46 -2.92 -8.86 -65.13
CA ASP A 46 -2.43 -7.57 -65.69
C ASP A 46 -3.04 -6.28 -65.10
N SER A 47 -2.13 -5.57 -64.42
CA SER A 47 -1.89 -4.13 -64.34
C SER A 47 -2.83 -3.15 -65.08
N THR A 48 -3.40 -2.20 -64.34
CA THR A 48 -3.48 -0.79 -64.77
C THR A 48 -3.39 0.14 -63.57
N ALA A 49 -2.54 1.14 -63.74
CA ALA A 49 -2.31 2.23 -62.81
C ALA A 49 -3.40 3.30 -62.93
N THR A 50 -3.76 3.92 -61.80
CA THR A 50 -4.11 5.35 -61.76
C THR A 50 -3.56 5.95 -60.47
N SER A 51 -2.78 7.01 -60.68
CA SER A 51 -2.24 7.94 -59.69
C SER A 51 -3.34 8.59 -58.84
N ASP A 52 -3.04 8.87 -57.58
CA ASP A 52 -3.22 10.21 -57.02
C ASP A 52 -2.30 10.42 -55.82
N ALA A 53 -1.61 11.55 -55.87
CA ALA A 53 -0.65 12.02 -54.89
C ALA A 53 -1.37 12.81 -53.80
N ASN A 54 -1.00 12.60 -52.53
CA ASN A 54 -0.71 13.75 -51.69
C ASN A 54 0.29 13.39 -50.59
N GLY A 55 1.28 14.26 -50.45
CA GLY A 55 2.43 14.11 -49.57
C GLY A 55 2.17 14.51 -48.13
N GLY A 56 3.03 14.00 -47.26
CA GLY A 56 3.12 14.36 -45.85
C GLY A 56 4.31 13.65 -45.22
N LYS A 57 5.52 14.14 -45.52
CA LYS A 57 6.72 13.86 -44.71
C LYS A 57 6.79 14.97 -43.66
N ASP A 58 7.13 14.62 -42.44
CA ASP A 58 8.05 15.44 -41.64
C ASP A 58 8.84 14.55 -40.68
N GLY A 59 10.16 14.69 -40.79
CA GLY A 59 11.16 14.00 -40.01
C GLY A 59 11.61 14.83 -38.81
N SER A 60 12.04 14.10 -37.79
CA SER A 60 12.73 14.58 -36.60
C SER A 60 14.09 15.22 -36.93
N GLY A 61 14.42 16.33 -36.27
CA GLY A 61 15.77 16.93 -36.30
C GLY A 61 15.91 18.26 -35.56
N SER A 62 16.31 18.17 -34.29
CA SER A 62 16.99 19.12 -33.38
C SER A 62 17.37 20.54 -33.84
N LYS A 63 17.21 21.53 -32.94
CA LYS A 63 18.21 22.58 -32.60
C LYS A 63 17.82 23.36 -31.32
N ASP A 64 18.82 23.57 -30.47
CA ASP A 64 18.86 24.43 -29.28
C ASP A 64 18.66 25.93 -29.61
N VAL A 65 18.10 26.71 -28.66
CA VAL A 65 18.69 27.91 -27.99
C VAL A 65 17.62 28.71 -27.24
N GLY A 66 18.01 29.34 -26.11
CA GLY A 66 17.46 30.65 -25.72
C GLY A 66 16.90 30.76 -24.32
N ALA A 67 17.76 31.20 -23.39
CA ALA A 67 17.42 31.72 -22.08
C ALA A 67 16.53 32.97 -22.14
N GLY A 68 15.69 33.17 -21.12
CA GLY A 68 14.87 34.37 -20.94
C GLY A 68 14.81 34.75 -19.46
N ASP A 69 15.48 35.86 -19.15
CA ASP A 69 15.59 36.52 -17.84
C ASP A 69 14.28 37.17 -17.35
N GLY A 70 14.15 37.28 -16.02
CA GLY A 70 13.14 38.11 -15.33
C GLY A 70 13.36 38.10 -13.80
N PRO A 71 13.09 39.19 -13.08
CA PRO A 71 14.14 39.93 -12.38
C PRO A 71 14.32 39.60 -10.90
N ALA A 72 15.54 39.83 -10.43
CA ALA A 72 15.97 39.77 -9.04
C ALA A 72 15.41 40.94 -8.22
N ALA A 73 14.76 40.61 -7.11
CA ALA A 73 14.43 41.55 -6.05
C ALA A 73 15.62 41.62 -5.07
N ASP A 74 16.15 42.83 -4.99
CA ASP A 74 17.07 43.36 -3.99
C ASP A 74 16.42 43.35 -2.60
N GLN A 75 17.18 43.00 -1.54
CA GLN A 75 17.18 43.64 -0.19
C GLN A 75 18.06 42.86 0.82
N PRO A 76 18.64 43.56 1.84
CA PRO A 76 19.86 43.17 2.51
C PRO A 76 19.69 42.68 3.97
N ALA A 77 20.83 42.39 4.58
CA ALA A 77 21.06 41.85 5.92
C ALA A 77 20.52 42.67 7.11
N GLY A 78 20.17 41.94 8.17
CA GLY A 78 20.50 42.20 9.59
C GLY A 78 19.96 43.47 10.28
N ALA A 79 19.12 43.29 11.30
CA ALA A 79 19.15 44.04 12.56
C ALA A 79 18.24 43.41 13.62
N ASP A 80 18.75 43.39 14.85
CA ASP A 80 18.16 42.88 16.09
C ASP A 80 16.83 43.55 16.49
N GLY A 81 15.94 42.77 17.14
CA GLY A 81 14.75 43.27 17.83
C GLY A 81 14.23 42.24 18.85
N PRO A 82 13.78 42.67 20.05
CA PRO A 82 13.70 41.81 21.23
C PRO A 82 12.52 40.84 21.16
N VAL A 83 12.77 39.57 21.50
CA VAL A 83 11.70 38.61 21.72
C VAL A 83 11.05 38.95 23.06
N ALA A 84 9.85 39.55 23.00
CA ALA A 84 9.01 39.76 24.15
C ALA A 84 8.64 38.39 24.75
N ASP A 85 9.16 38.15 25.96
CA ASP A 85 8.70 37.14 26.90
C ASP A 85 7.18 37.34 27.12
N ARG A 86 6.37 36.51 26.46
CA ARG A 86 4.95 36.40 26.80
C ARG A 86 4.87 35.46 27.98
N GLY A 87 4.74 36.08 29.14
CA GLY A 87 4.63 35.46 30.44
C GLY A 87 3.71 34.23 30.41
N ALA A 88 4.23 33.15 30.99
CA ALA A 88 3.38 32.11 31.51
C ALA A 88 2.46 32.76 32.55
N ASP A 89 1.16 32.77 32.28
CA ASP A 89 0.15 33.11 33.27
C ASP A 89 0.34 32.18 34.47
N SER A 90 0.83 32.78 35.54
CA SER A 90 1.03 32.18 36.84
C SER A 90 -0.34 31.89 37.44
N ILE A 91 -0.73 30.61 37.44
CA ILE A 91 -1.69 30.12 38.43
C ILE A 91 -0.94 30.13 39.77
N ALA A 92 -0.99 31.26 40.45
CA ALA A 92 -0.59 31.36 41.85
C ALA A 92 -1.56 30.51 42.67
N SER A 93 -1.05 29.48 43.34
CA SER A 93 -1.70 28.87 44.49
C SER A 93 -0.69 28.86 45.63
N GLY A 94 -1.11 29.45 46.75
CA GLY A 94 -0.26 29.92 47.83
C GLY A 94 0.44 28.83 48.65
N ASP A 95 1.53 29.31 49.25
CA ASP A 95 2.14 28.98 50.54
C ASP A 95 2.38 27.51 50.91
N GLY A 96 3.65 27.11 50.78
CA GLY A 96 4.24 26.02 51.55
C GLY A 96 5.08 25.05 50.73
N ALA A 97 6.24 25.49 50.21
CA ALA A 97 7.29 24.64 49.64
C ALA A 97 6.80 23.43 48.82
N THR A 98 6.10 23.67 47.71
CA THR A 98 5.58 22.60 46.86
C THR A 98 6.54 22.32 45.70
N ASP A 99 7.12 21.12 45.70
CA ASP A 99 7.81 20.41 44.61
C ASP A 99 7.53 21.04 43.21
N THR A 100 8.46 21.87 42.71
CA THR A 100 8.35 22.53 41.38
C THR A 100 8.64 21.53 40.27
N CYS A 101 7.76 20.54 40.17
CA CYS A 101 7.83 19.55 39.12
C CYS A 101 7.34 20.13 37.80
N ARG A 102 7.96 19.69 36.71
CA ARG A 102 7.65 20.13 35.36
C ARG A 102 6.52 19.27 34.77
N GLN A 103 5.53 19.97 34.23
CA GLN A 103 4.32 19.40 33.62
C GLN A 103 4.64 18.71 32.29
N ALA A 104 3.67 17.97 31.75
CA ALA A 104 3.81 17.34 30.44
C ALA A 104 4.22 18.38 29.37
N SER A 105 5.15 17.98 28.51
CA SER A 105 5.77 18.79 27.46
C SER A 105 6.65 19.95 27.93
N GLN A 106 6.76 20.22 29.24
CA GLN A 106 7.73 21.21 29.75
C GLN A 106 9.15 20.66 29.68
N ARG A 107 10.12 21.53 29.39
CA ARG A 107 11.53 21.16 29.26
C ARG A 107 12.08 20.68 30.60
N CYS A 108 12.64 19.49 30.72
CA CYS A 108 13.29 18.97 31.93
C CYS A 108 14.82 19.02 31.92
N GLY A 109 15.45 19.08 30.74
CA GLY A 109 16.90 19.12 30.63
C GLY A 109 17.49 20.53 30.71
N GLY A 110 18.79 20.62 31.01
CA GLY A 110 19.53 21.88 31.19
C GLY A 110 19.58 22.36 32.65
N ASP A 111 18.48 22.26 33.39
CA ASP A 111 18.37 22.83 34.76
C ASP A 111 18.09 21.80 35.87
N ASN A 112 18.36 20.50 35.65
CA ASN A 112 18.02 19.42 36.60
C ASN A 112 16.52 19.38 37.00
N GLY A 113 15.62 19.86 36.13
CA GLY A 113 14.20 19.93 36.44
C GLY A 113 13.58 18.54 36.58
N LYS A 114 12.96 18.26 37.73
CA LYS A 114 12.20 17.03 37.96
C LYS A 114 10.87 17.11 37.22
N CYS A 115 10.45 16.02 36.59
CA CYS A 115 9.10 15.92 36.04
C CYS A 115 8.09 15.57 37.13
N CYS A 116 6.84 15.97 36.94
CA CYS A 116 5.76 15.61 37.86
C CYS A 116 5.52 14.10 37.91
N SER A 117 4.87 13.64 38.97
CA SER A 117 4.54 12.21 39.15
C SER A 117 3.83 11.65 37.91
N GLY A 118 4.26 10.47 37.46
CA GLY A 118 3.77 9.83 36.23
C GLY A 118 4.43 10.30 34.93
N LEU A 119 5.32 11.28 34.99
CA LEU A 119 6.13 11.74 33.86
C LEU A 119 7.60 11.42 34.08
N THR A 120 8.31 11.14 32.99
CA THR A 120 9.77 11.00 32.98
C THR A 120 10.39 12.05 32.07
N CYS A 121 11.61 12.46 32.39
CA CYS A 121 12.38 13.31 31.49
C CYS A 121 12.84 12.48 30.29
N CYS A 122 12.44 12.87 29.08
CA CYS A 122 12.78 12.17 27.85
C CYS A 122 14.20 12.49 27.38
N THR A 123 15.19 12.09 28.16
CA THR A 123 16.60 12.21 27.80
C THR A 123 16.97 11.28 26.64
N GLY A 124 17.84 11.72 25.73
CA GLY A 124 18.32 10.90 24.61
C GLY A 124 17.32 10.68 23.47
N VAL A 125 16.15 11.32 23.52
CA VAL A 125 15.39 11.60 22.28
C VAL A 125 16.16 12.67 21.49
N PRO A 126 16.05 12.74 20.15
CA PRO A 126 16.84 13.66 19.32
C PRO A 126 16.34 15.11 19.44
N VAL A 127 16.50 15.68 20.63
CA VAL A 127 16.35 17.10 20.94
C VAL A 127 17.73 17.65 21.32
N PRO A 128 18.02 18.93 21.03
CA PRO A 128 19.28 19.54 21.48
C PRO A 128 19.46 19.37 23.00
N ALA A 129 20.71 19.28 23.45
CA ALA A 129 21.00 19.21 24.87
C ALA A 129 20.37 20.42 25.61
N GLY A 130 19.66 20.18 26.71
CA GLY A 130 18.90 21.20 27.43
C GLY A 130 17.47 21.43 26.93
N GLN A 131 17.02 20.68 25.92
CA GLN A 131 15.68 20.76 25.32
C GLN A 131 14.84 19.48 25.56
N GLU A 132 15.33 18.58 26.40
CA GLU A 132 14.59 17.41 26.87
C GLU A 132 13.29 17.84 27.53
N TYR A 133 12.23 17.04 27.43
CA TYR A 133 10.91 17.38 27.95
C TYR A 133 10.30 16.26 28.79
N CYS A 134 9.36 16.61 29.67
CA CYS A 134 8.62 15.66 30.48
C CYS A 134 7.49 15.02 29.66
N ALA A 135 7.43 13.68 29.64
CA ALA A 135 6.30 12.96 29.06
C ALA A 135 6.04 11.66 29.82
N ALA A 136 4.81 11.16 29.72
CA ALA A 136 4.46 9.85 30.29
C ALA A 136 5.16 8.71 29.53
N ILE A 137 5.32 8.85 28.21
CA ILE A 137 5.98 7.88 27.35
C ILE A 137 6.92 8.63 26.42
N CYS A 138 8.20 8.28 26.45
CA CYS A 138 9.18 8.81 25.49
C CYS A 138 9.18 7.96 24.22
N PRO A 139 9.30 8.56 23.02
CA PRO A 139 9.33 7.82 21.74
C PRO A 139 10.67 7.11 21.50
N LYS A 140 11.23 6.45 22.53
CA LYS A 140 12.47 5.68 22.42
C LYS A 140 12.18 4.34 21.75
N SER A 141 12.90 4.06 20.67
CA SER A 141 12.77 2.80 19.94
C SER A 141 14.15 2.24 19.57
N ASP A 142 14.89 1.80 20.58
CA ASP A 142 16.17 1.10 20.42
C ASP A 142 15.93 -0.44 20.46
N ARG A 143 16.70 -1.21 19.70
CA ARG A 143 16.65 -2.68 19.75
C ARG A 143 17.11 -3.21 21.10
N ASN A 144 18.08 -2.57 21.73
CA ASN A 144 18.71 -2.99 22.98
C ASN A 144 17.83 -2.75 24.22
N ILE A 145 16.78 -1.95 24.09
CA ILE A 145 15.77 -1.74 25.14
C ILE A 145 14.49 -2.55 24.90
N LYS A 146 14.46 -3.39 23.86
CA LYS A 146 13.33 -4.26 23.52
C LYS A 146 13.74 -5.72 23.66
N TYR A 147 12.98 -6.48 24.42
CA TYR A 147 13.20 -7.91 24.62
C TYR A 147 12.06 -8.73 24.02
N ASN A 148 12.26 -10.05 23.88
CA ASN A 148 11.27 -10.99 23.32
C ASN A 148 10.77 -10.59 21.91
N VAL A 149 11.67 -10.08 21.06
CA VAL A 149 11.35 -9.70 19.68
C VAL A 149 11.06 -10.94 18.86
N ARG A 150 9.86 -11.03 18.29
CA ARG A 150 9.41 -12.14 17.44
C ARG A 150 8.88 -11.62 16.11
N ALA A 151 8.98 -12.46 15.07
CA ALA A 151 8.33 -12.18 13.80
C ALA A 151 6.81 -12.23 13.97
N VAL A 152 6.10 -11.36 13.24
CA VAL A 152 4.64 -11.33 13.17
C VAL A 152 4.21 -11.98 11.85
N ASP A 153 3.22 -12.85 11.89
CA ASP A 153 2.64 -13.49 10.70
C ASP A 153 1.86 -12.45 9.88
N GLU A 154 2.35 -12.19 8.67
CA GLU A 154 1.81 -11.20 7.75
C GLU A 154 0.40 -11.54 7.26
N ASP A 155 0.14 -12.79 6.92
CA ASP A 155 -1.15 -13.21 6.40
C ASP A 155 -2.20 -13.23 7.52
N LYS A 156 -1.80 -13.62 8.74
CA LYS A 156 -2.65 -13.52 9.93
C LYS A 156 -2.97 -12.05 10.24
N LEU A 157 -1.97 -11.17 10.24
CA LEU A 157 -2.19 -9.74 10.49
C LEU A 157 -3.13 -9.13 9.46
N LEU A 158 -2.96 -9.43 8.16
CA LEU A 158 -3.87 -8.93 7.14
C LEU A 158 -5.31 -9.44 7.33
N ARG A 159 -5.50 -10.72 7.69
CA ARG A 159 -6.85 -11.25 7.99
C ARG A 159 -7.48 -10.55 9.20
N GLN A 160 -6.70 -10.34 10.26
CA GLN A 160 -7.13 -9.61 11.45
C GLN A 160 -7.50 -8.16 11.10
N LEU A 161 -6.64 -7.47 10.35
CA LEU A 161 -6.87 -6.09 9.92
C LEU A 161 -8.14 -5.95 9.07
N MET A 162 -8.43 -6.91 8.18
CA MET A 162 -9.68 -6.90 7.39
C MET A 162 -10.93 -7.17 8.22
N SER A 163 -10.79 -7.74 9.43
CA SER A 163 -11.90 -7.91 10.37
C SER A 163 -12.11 -6.72 11.30
N LEU A 164 -11.17 -5.77 11.33
CA LEU A 164 -11.22 -4.60 12.20
C LEU A 164 -12.25 -3.58 11.67
N PRO A 165 -13.30 -3.25 12.44
CA PRO A 165 -14.24 -2.21 12.06
C PRO A 165 -13.54 -0.85 11.99
N ILE A 166 -13.73 -0.14 10.87
CA ILE A 166 -13.33 1.26 10.72
C ILE A 166 -14.61 2.09 10.56
N SER A 167 -14.78 3.06 11.44
CA SER A 167 -15.95 3.94 11.44
C SER A 167 -15.52 5.40 11.36
N SER A 168 -16.43 6.26 10.90
CA SER A 168 -16.29 7.69 11.14
C SER A 168 -17.05 8.06 12.40
N TRP A 169 -16.46 8.91 13.23
CA TRP A 169 -17.00 9.30 14.54
C TRP A 169 -16.63 10.75 14.89
N THR A 170 -17.17 11.26 15.98
CA THR A 170 -16.91 12.61 16.54
C THR A 170 -16.77 12.46 18.05
N TYR A 171 -15.87 13.19 18.70
CA TYR A 171 -15.82 13.18 20.16
C TYR A 171 -17.06 13.87 20.76
N ASN A 172 -17.47 13.47 21.96
CA ASN A 172 -18.62 14.06 22.65
C ASN A 172 -18.43 15.54 23.02
N ASN A 173 -17.17 16.01 23.10
CA ASN A 173 -16.80 17.39 23.39
C ASN A 173 -16.46 18.21 22.13
N GLU A 174 -16.69 17.67 20.94
CA GLU A 174 -16.45 18.34 19.67
C GLU A 174 -17.75 18.75 18.97
N PRO A 175 -17.73 19.82 18.16
CA PRO A 175 -18.83 20.13 17.26
C PRO A 175 -19.12 18.97 16.30
N SER A 176 -20.40 18.69 16.03
CA SER A 176 -20.87 17.58 15.17
C SER A 176 -20.36 17.61 13.73
N ARG A 177 -19.87 18.76 13.26
CA ARG A 177 -19.22 18.91 11.94
C ARG A 177 -17.83 18.29 11.87
N ILE A 178 -17.15 18.09 13.01
CA ILE A 178 -15.81 17.49 13.06
C ILE A 178 -15.97 15.98 12.96
N ARG A 179 -15.26 15.37 12.00
CA ARG A 179 -15.31 13.93 11.76
C ARG A 179 -13.91 13.36 11.78
N HIS A 180 -13.74 12.33 12.58
CA HIS A 180 -12.56 11.47 12.62
C HIS A 180 -12.86 10.15 11.91
N ILE A 181 -11.82 9.42 11.54
CA ILE A 181 -11.92 8.09 10.94
C ILE A 181 -10.92 7.19 11.65
N GLY A 182 -11.40 6.06 12.16
CA GLY A 182 -10.53 5.08 12.81
C GLY A 182 -11.31 3.94 13.47
N PRO A 183 -10.60 2.93 13.96
CA PRO A 183 -11.19 1.91 14.81
C PRO A 183 -11.48 2.44 16.21
N MET A 184 -12.40 1.78 16.92
CA MET A 184 -12.49 1.93 18.37
C MET A 184 -11.35 1.16 19.05
N ALA A 185 -10.86 1.64 20.18
CA ALA A 185 -9.73 1.05 20.89
C ALA A 185 -10.01 -0.39 21.37
N GLN A 186 -11.24 -0.65 21.80
CA GLN A 186 -11.70 -1.96 22.26
C GLN A 186 -11.66 -2.99 21.14
N ASP A 187 -12.11 -2.61 19.93
CA ASP A 187 -12.06 -3.48 18.76
C ASP A 187 -10.62 -3.74 18.33
N PHE A 188 -9.77 -2.71 18.32
CA PHE A 188 -8.35 -2.85 18.01
C PHE A 188 -7.66 -3.84 18.96
N LYS A 189 -7.89 -3.69 20.26
CA LYS A 189 -7.34 -4.60 21.27
C LYS A 189 -7.89 -6.02 21.14
N LYS A 190 -9.20 -6.18 20.88
CA LYS A 190 -9.81 -7.50 20.64
C LYS A 190 -9.20 -8.20 19.43
N VAL A 191 -8.89 -7.47 18.37
CA VAL A 191 -8.35 -8.02 17.12
C VAL A 191 -6.87 -8.37 17.25
N PHE A 192 -6.05 -7.49 17.84
CA PHE A 192 -4.59 -7.64 17.85
C PHE A 192 -4.00 -8.13 19.18
N GLY A 193 -4.69 -7.91 20.30
CA GLY A 193 -4.20 -8.29 21.64
C GLY A 193 -2.94 -7.55 22.06
N VAL A 194 -2.74 -6.32 21.57
CA VAL A 194 -1.61 -5.44 21.89
C VAL A 194 -2.07 -4.25 22.72
N GLY A 195 -1.12 -3.53 23.31
CA GLY A 195 -1.39 -2.56 24.36
C GLY A 195 -1.55 -3.23 25.73
N GLY A 196 -1.29 -2.48 26.80
CA GLY A 196 -1.47 -2.95 28.18
C GLY A 196 -2.93 -3.22 28.53
N ASP A 197 -3.28 -3.28 29.82
CA ASP A 197 -4.62 -3.70 30.26
C ASP A 197 -5.75 -2.72 29.96
N ASP A 198 -5.45 -1.44 29.73
CA ASP A 198 -6.45 -0.43 29.34
C ASP A 198 -6.87 -0.60 27.88
N ASP A 199 -8.17 -0.66 27.61
CA ASP A 199 -8.77 -0.85 26.29
C ASP A 199 -9.37 0.44 25.69
N ARG A 200 -9.12 1.59 26.34
CA ARG A 200 -9.65 2.91 25.93
C ARG A 200 -8.69 3.69 25.05
N PHE A 201 -7.48 3.17 24.82
CA PHE A 201 -6.44 3.84 24.06
C PHE A 201 -5.81 2.89 23.06
N ILE A 202 -5.50 3.42 21.87
CA ILE A 202 -4.63 2.76 20.90
C ILE A 202 -3.27 3.45 21.01
N ALA A 203 -2.24 2.72 21.42
CA ALA A 203 -0.90 3.28 21.44
C ALA A 203 -0.45 3.58 20.00
N PRO A 204 0.02 4.79 19.68
CA PRO A 204 0.46 5.12 18.32
C PRO A 204 1.50 4.14 17.77
N VAL A 205 2.43 3.69 18.62
CA VAL A 205 3.45 2.68 18.26
C VAL A 205 2.85 1.36 17.76
N ASP A 206 1.71 0.95 18.31
CA ASP A 206 1.04 -0.29 17.93
C ASP A 206 0.25 -0.10 16.63
N ALA A 207 -0.47 1.02 16.49
CA ALA A 207 -1.18 1.36 15.25
C ALA A 207 -0.23 1.51 14.07
N ASP A 208 0.92 2.17 14.27
CA ASP A 208 1.97 2.34 13.28
C ASP A 208 2.60 0.99 12.93
N GLY A 209 2.87 0.14 13.93
CA GLY A 209 3.40 -1.20 13.73
C GLY A 209 2.49 -2.08 12.86
N VAL A 210 1.18 -2.08 13.13
CA VAL A 210 0.18 -2.78 12.32
C VAL A 210 0.16 -2.23 10.90
N SER A 211 0.15 -0.90 10.74
CA SER A 211 0.11 -0.23 9.43
C SER A 211 1.34 -0.55 8.58
N LEU A 212 2.55 -0.45 9.16
CA LEU A 212 3.81 -0.75 8.48
C LEU A 212 3.89 -2.22 8.06
N LEU A 213 3.47 -3.15 8.91
CA LEU A 213 3.47 -4.57 8.53
C LEU A 213 2.45 -4.85 7.43
N ALA A 214 1.26 -4.25 7.50
CA ALA A 214 0.23 -4.40 6.48
C ALA A 214 0.73 -3.92 5.10
N ILE A 215 1.38 -2.76 5.04
CA ILE A 215 1.98 -2.23 3.79
C ILE A 215 3.01 -3.22 3.23
N LYS A 216 3.92 -3.74 4.06
CA LYS A 216 4.92 -4.73 3.62
C LYS A 216 4.28 -6.02 3.12
N ALA A 217 3.27 -6.52 3.82
CA ALA A 217 2.56 -7.74 3.47
C ALA A 217 1.82 -7.59 2.13
N ILE A 218 1.13 -6.47 1.93
CA ILE A 218 0.43 -6.13 0.68
C ILE A 218 1.42 -6.01 -0.47
N TYR A 219 2.53 -5.29 -0.29
CA TYR A 219 3.56 -5.14 -1.33
C TYR A 219 4.11 -6.49 -1.78
N ARG A 220 4.43 -7.39 -0.85
CA ARG A 220 4.89 -8.74 -1.20
C ARG A 220 3.82 -9.55 -1.93
N ARG A 221 2.55 -9.40 -1.57
CA ARG A 221 1.45 -10.06 -2.29
C ARG A 221 1.29 -9.50 -3.71
N LEU A 222 1.41 -8.19 -3.89
CA LEU A 222 1.40 -7.53 -5.18
C LEU A 222 2.50 -8.09 -6.09
N GLN A 223 3.74 -8.13 -5.62
CA GLN A 223 4.86 -8.70 -6.39
C GLN A 223 4.62 -10.16 -6.80
N ARG A 224 4.05 -10.98 -5.91
CA ARG A 224 3.69 -12.38 -6.23
C ARG A 224 2.63 -12.44 -7.33
N LEU A 225 1.61 -11.61 -7.25
CA LEU A 225 0.54 -11.55 -8.24
C LEU A 225 1.06 -11.05 -9.60
N GLU A 226 1.91 -10.03 -9.63
CA GLU A 226 2.55 -9.54 -10.86
C GLU A 226 3.39 -10.62 -11.54
N LYS A 227 4.18 -11.38 -10.76
CA LYS A 227 4.97 -12.50 -11.29
C LYS A 227 4.07 -13.61 -11.86
N GLN A 228 2.99 -13.95 -11.16
CA GLN A 228 2.02 -14.96 -11.64
C GLN A 228 1.32 -14.50 -12.92
N ALA A 229 0.92 -13.23 -12.99
CA ALA A 229 0.30 -12.64 -14.18
C ALA A 229 1.27 -12.67 -15.37
N ALA A 230 2.55 -12.33 -15.15
CA ALA A 230 3.58 -12.40 -16.18
C ALA A 230 3.80 -13.82 -16.70
N SER A 231 3.89 -14.82 -15.80
CA SER A 231 4.03 -16.24 -16.18
C SER A 231 2.84 -16.71 -17.00
N THR A 232 1.63 -16.46 -16.49
CA THR A 232 0.37 -16.85 -17.15
C THR A 232 0.25 -16.18 -18.53
N ALA A 233 0.66 -14.93 -18.66
CA ALA A 233 0.66 -14.23 -19.94
C ALA A 233 1.69 -14.82 -20.92
N ALA A 234 2.86 -15.25 -20.44
CA ALA A 234 3.87 -15.91 -21.25
C ALA A 234 3.40 -17.28 -21.75
N GLU A 235 2.81 -18.10 -20.88
CA GLU A 235 2.23 -19.40 -21.22
C GLU A 235 1.11 -19.26 -22.25
N ASN A 236 0.18 -18.32 -22.05
CA ASN A 236 -0.88 -18.04 -23.01
C ASN A 236 -0.34 -17.61 -24.38
N ARG A 237 0.70 -16.77 -24.42
CA ARG A 237 1.36 -16.40 -25.68
C ARG A 237 2.02 -17.60 -26.35
N ALA A 238 2.65 -18.49 -25.59
CA ALA A 238 3.27 -19.70 -26.12
C ALA A 238 2.21 -20.64 -26.72
N LEU A 239 1.12 -20.91 -25.99
CA LEU A 239 0.02 -21.75 -26.46
C LEU A 239 -0.64 -21.19 -27.73
N ARG A 240 -0.89 -19.88 -27.77
CA ARG A 240 -1.43 -19.22 -28.98
C ARG A 240 -0.50 -19.37 -30.19
N ARG A 241 0.82 -19.28 -29.99
CA ARG A 241 1.80 -19.51 -31.05
C ARG A 241 1.82 -20.95 -31.53
N LEU A 242 1.73 -21.92 -30.62
CA LEU A 242 1.67 -23.33 -30.97
C LEU A 242 0.40 -23.66 -31.75
N LEU A 243 -0.75 -23.14 -31.30
CA LEU A 243 -2.02 -23.29 -32.01
C LEU A 243 -1.95 -22.69 -33.42
N ALA A 244 -1.40 -21.48 -33.55
CA ALA A 244 -1.25 -20.84 -34.86
C ALA A 244 -0.35 -21.65 -35.81
N ARG A 245 0.77 -22.20 -35.32
CA ARG A 245 1.63 -23.09 -36.14
C ARG A 245 0.90 -24.35 -36.56
N TRP A 246 0.26 -25.03 -35.61
CA TRP A 246 -0.49 -26.25 -35.89
C TRP A 246 -1.57 -26.00 -36.96
N LEU A 247 -2.31 -24.89 -36.88
CA LEU A 247 -3.31 -24.52 -37.90
C LEU A 247 -2.68 -24.30 -39.29
N LEU A 248 -1.49 -23.69 -39.36
CA LEU A 248 -0.79 -23.48 -40.63
C LEU A 248 -0.28 -24.79 -41.22
N ASP A 249 0.34 -25.65 -40.40
CA ASP A 249 0.88 -26.93 -40.83
C ASP A 249 -0.23 -27.84 -41.40
N ASN A 250 -1.36 -27.95 -40.69
CA ASN A 250 -2.50 -28.73 -41.17
C ASN A 250 -3.13 -28.17 -42.45
N ARG A 251 -3.16 -26.84 -42.61
CA ARG A 251 -3.64 -26.22 -43.86
C ARG A 251 -2.72 -26.54 -45.04
N GLN A 252 -1.40 -26.51 -44.85
CA GLN A 252 -0.44 -26.83 -45.91
C GLN A 252 -0.52 -28.31 -46.34
N SER A 253 -0.66 -29.22 -45.38
CA SER A 253 -0.85 -30.66 -45.65
C SER A 253 -2.10 -30.95 -46.49
N CYS A 254 -3.17 -30.15 -46.35
CA CYS A 254 -4.34 -30.29 -47.22
C CYS A 254 -4.10 -29.82 -48.66
N THR A 255 -3.16 -28.91 -48.92
CA THR A 255 -2.93 -28.34 -50.26
C THR A 255 -1.92 -29.11 -51.12
N THR A 256 -1.22 -30.10 -50.55
CA THR A 256 -0.13 -30.84 -51.22
C THR A 256 -0.54 -32.24 -51.73
N HIS A 257 -1.82 -32.60 -51.61
CA HIS A 257 -2.41 -33.84 -52.11
C HIS A 257 -3.58 -33.53 -53.05
#